data_AF-A0A7C5G500-F1
#
_entry.id   AF-A0A7C5G500-F1
#
_cell.length_a   1.000
_cell.length_b   1.000
_cell.length_c   1.000
_cell.angle_alpha   90.00
_cell.angle_beta   90.00
_cell.angle_gamma   90.00
#
_symmetry.space_group_name_H-M   'P 1'
#
loop_
_entity.id
_entity.type
_entity.pdbx_description
1 polymer ?
#
loop_
_entity_poly.entity_id
_entity_poly.type
_entity_poly.pdbx_seq_one_letter_code
_entity_poly.pdbx_strand_id
1 'polypeptide(L)'
;MKILMFGWEFPPHITGGLGTASYGLVKGLLKQGADVTFVVPKAYGDEDRDIKLVNASDVTVNIFDEHFKEHQKNLHYIEINSRLVPYQTPEEYFRLLNIKENFVENIGSSVFAEKYEFSGKYGDNILEEVKRYALIATEIDHRDK
;
A
#
# COMPACT_ATOMS: atom_id res chain seq x y z
N MET A 1 13.10 4.83 21.32
CA MET A 1 13.20 3.92 20.15
C MET A 1 12.26 4.46 19.08
N LYS A 2 12.72 4.63 17.84
CA LYS A 2 11.87 5.05 16.71
C LYS A 2 11.37 3.82 15.97
N ILE A 3 10.09 3.76 15.64
CA ILE A 3 9.47 2.65 14.94
C ILE A 3 8.71 3.20 13.74
N LEU A 4 9.02 2.69 12.56
CA LEU A 4 8.25 2.92 11.34
C LEU A 4 7.37 1.69 11.10
N MET A 5 6.06 1.89 11.06
CA MET A 5 5.07 0.84 10.84
C MET A 5 4.34 1.10 9.53
N PHE A 6 4.11 0.04 8.76
CA PHE A 6 3.29 0.09 7.55
C PHE A 6 2.04 -0.76 7.79
N GLY A 7 0.88 -0.15 7.61
CA GLY A 7 -0.40 -0.85 7.62
C GLY A 7 -1.26 -0.46 6.43
N TRP A 8 -2.32 -1.22 6.20
CA TRP A 8 -3.33 -0.90 5.17
C TRP A 8 -4.55 -0.17 5.76
N GLU A 9 -4.82 -0.40 7.04
CA GLU A 9 -6.00 0.07 7.75
C GLU A 9 -5.60 0.73 9.06
N PHE A 10 -6.30 1.80 9.43
CA PHE A 10 -6.18 2.41 10.74
C PHE A 10 -7.55 2.98 11.19
N PRO A 11 -7.98 2.76 12.45
CA PRO A 11 -9.26 3.28 12.92
C PRO A 11 -9.38 4.82 12.78
N PRO A 12 -10.58 5.35 12.45
CA PRO A 12 -11.87 4.65 12.39
C PRO A 12 -12.22 4.03 11.02
N HIS A 13 -11.34 4.10 10.02
CA HIS A 13 -11.65 3.64 8.66
C HIS A 13 -11.22 2.20 8.40
N ILE A 14 -12.06 1.48 7.65
CA ILE A 14 -11.80 0.12 7.18
C ILE A 14 -11.38 -0.78 8.37
N THR A 15 -12.15 -0.73 9.46
CA THR A 15 -11.78 -1.36 10.72
C THR A 15 -12.21 -2.82 10.75
N GLY A 16 -11.41 -3.68 10.14
CA GLY A 16 -11.44 -5.12 10.38
C GLY A 16 -10.66 -5.52 11.64
N GLY A 17 -10.37 -6.81 11.78
CA GLY A 17 -9.49 -7.31 12.84
C GLY A 17 -8.06 -6.78 12.73
N LEU A 18 -7.59 -6.52 11.50
CA LEU A 18 -6.24 -6.02 11.21
C LEU A 18 -6.04 -4.59 11.73
N GLY A 19 -6.93 -3.65 11.37
CA GLY A 19 -6.87 -2.27 11.86
C GLY A 19 -6.96 -2.18 13.38
N THR A 20 -7.83 -2.98 14.01
CA THR A 20 -8.01 -3.00 15.47
C THR A 20 -6.75 -3.50 16.20
N ALA A 21 -6.14 -4.58 15.71
CA ALA A 21 -4.89 -5.11 16.27
C ALA A 21 -3.74 -4.10 16.12
N SER A 22 -3.62 -3.48 14.94
CA SER A 22 -2.61 -2.47 14.66
C SER A 22 -2.73 -1.27 15.60
N TYR A 23 -3.95 -0.77 15.82
CA TYR A 23 -4.21 0.30 16.78
C TYR A 23 -3.79 -0.05 18.21
N GLY A 24 -4.17 -1.24 18.68
CA GLY A 24 -3.78 -1.73 20.01
C GLY A 24 -2.26 -1.82 20.18
N LEU A 25 -1.55 -2.30 19.15
CA LEU A 25 -0.10 -2.42 19.15
C LEU A 25 0.58 -1.03 19.17
N VAL A 26 0.12 -0.09 18.34
CA VAL A 26 0.64 1.28 18.33
C VAL A 26 0.43 1.95 19.70
N LYS A 27 -0.77 1.89 20.27
CA LYS A 27 -1.04 2.45 21.61
C LYS A 27 -0.17 1.79 22.69
N GLY A 28 0.07 0.47 22.59
CA GLY A 28 0.98 -0.25 23.48
C GLY A 28 2.42 0.25 23.40
N LEU A 29 2.93 0.45 22.19
CA LEU A 29 4.28 0.97 21.95
C LEU A 29 4.44 2.41 22.42
N LEU A 30 3.46 3.28 22.14
CA LEU A 30 3.46 4.67 22.61
C LEU A 30 3.49 4.75 24.14
N LYS A 31 2.75 3.88 24.85
CA LYS A 31 2.79 3.79 26.32
C LYS A 31 4.16 3.38 26.87
N GLN A 32 4.96 2.66 26.09
CA GLN A 32 6.34 2.30 26.45
C GLN A 32 7.36 3.39 26.06
N GLY A 33 6.90 4.55 25.58
CA GLY A 33 7.77 5.67 25.18
C GLY A 33 8.45 5.48 23.83
N ALA A 34 7.95 4.58 22.97
CA ALA A 34 8.40 4.51 21.59
C ALA A 34 7.84 5.68 20.78
N ASP A 35 8.62 6.19 19.83
CA ASP A 35 8.17 7.16 18.82
C ASP A 35 7.73 6.37 17.58
N VAL A 36 6.42 6.28 17.35
CA VAL A 36 5.84 5.46 16.29
C VAL A 36 5.32 6.35 15.18
N THR A 37 5.77 6.08 13.95
CA THR A 37 5.18 6.63 12.72
C THR A 37 4.47 5.51 11.99
N PHE A 38 3.18 5.67 11.72
CA PHE A 38 2.36 4.67 11.05
C PHE A 38 1.97 5.17 9.66
N VAL A 39 2.36 4.43 8.63
CA VAL A 39 2.05 4.75 7.23
C VAL A 39 0.80 3.98 6.81
N VAL A 40 -0.11 4.67 6.13
CA VAL A 40 -1.31 4.09 5.49
C VAL A 40 -1.38 4.51 4.02
N PRO A 41 -2.00 3.72 3.12
CA PRO A 41 -2.19 4.10 1.71
C PRO A 41 -2.98 5.40 1.57
N LYS A 42 -4.02 5.55 2.40
CA LYS A 42 -4.93 6.69 2.41
C LYS A 42 -5.32 7.04 3.83
N ALA A 43 -5.10 8.31 4.20
CA ALA A 43 -5.64 8.90 5.43
C ALA A 43 -6.89 9.74 5.11
N TYR A 44 -7.82 9.79 6.06
CA TYR A 44 -9.12 10.45 5.94
C TYR A 44 -9.23 11.71 6.81
N GLY A 45 -8.29 11.93 7.74
CA GLY A 45 -8.12 13.17 8.51
C GLY A 45 -8.88 13.20 9.85
N ASP A 46 -9.67 12.18 10.13
CA ASP A 46 -10.41 11.96 11.39
C ASP A 46 -9.81 10.82 12.23
N GLU A 47 -8.65 10.29 11.85
CA GLU A 47 -7.88 9.34 12.65
C GLU A 47 -7.34 9.97 13.95
N ASP A 48 -6.96 9.11 14.89
CA ASP A 48 -6.46 9.51 16.20
C ASP A 48 -5.23 10.43 16.10
N ARG A 49 -5.37 11.66 16.63
CA ARG A 49 -4.34 12.72 16.57
C ARG A 49 -3.13 12.44 17.45
N ASP A 50 -3.23 11.51 18.39
CA ASP A 50 -2.13 11.13 19.28
C ASP A 50 -1.05 10.31 18.56
N ILE A 51 -1.25 9.97 17.28
CA ILE A 51 -0.42 9.07 16.50
C ILE A 51 0.10 9.81 15.27
N LYS A 52 1.39 9.65 14.97
CA LYS A 52 1.97 10.17 13.74
C LYS A 52 1.55 9.29 12.57
N LEU A 53 0.44 9.66 11.92
CA LEU A 53 -0.05 9.00 10.73
C LEU A 53 0.53 9.65 9.47
N VAL A 54 1.08 8.84 8.57
CA VAL A 54 1.59 9.29 7.26
C VAL A 54 0.70 8.72 6.17
N ASN A 55 0.18 9.61 5.34
CA ASN A 55 -0.55 9.24 4.14
C ASN A 55 0.45 8.99 3.00
N ALA A 56 0.57 7.74 2.57
CA ALA A 56 1.44 7.39 1.44
C ALA A 56 1.01 8.08 0.14
N SER A 57 -0.27 8.43 0.00
CA SER A 57 -0.71 9.21 -1.16
C SER A 57 -0.06 10.60 -1.21
N ASP A 58 0.42 11.15 -0.10
CA ASP A 58 1.04 12.48 -0.04
C ASP A 58 2.57 12.45 -0.21
N VAL A 59 3.16 11.26 -0.30
CA VAL A 59 4.60 11.12 -0.53
C VAL A 59 4.90 11.20 -2.03
N THR A 60 5.76 12.15 -2.39
CA THR A 60 6.27 12.27 -3.75
C THR A 60 7.46 11.34 -3.97
N VAL A 61 7.58 10.70 -5.13
CA VAL A 61 8.68 9.80 -5.46
C VAL A 61 9.49 10.39 -6.61
N ASN A 62 10.80 10.55 -6.42
CA ASN A 62 11.68 10.98 -7.50
C ASN A 62 12.21 9.77 -8.28
N ILE A 63 11.47 9.38 -9.31
CA ILE A 63 11.79 8.24 -10.19
C ILE A 63 13.08 8.42 -11.01
N PHE A 64 13.64 9.64 -11.07
CA PHE A 64 14.91 9.91 -11.75
C PHE A 64 16.13 9.79 -10.82
N ASP A 65 15.91 9.56 -9.52
CA ASP A 65 17.00 9.32 -8.58
C ASP A 65 17.69 7.97 -8.90
N GLU A 66 19.02 7.99 -9.00
CA GLU A 66 19.82 6.78 -9.26
C GLU A 66 19.66 5.75 -8.14
N HIS A 67 19.39 6.19 -6.91
CA HIS A 67 19.16 5.32 -5.77
C HIS A 67 17.85 4.52 -5.90
N PHE A 68 16.79 5.10 -6.48
CA PHE A 68 15.53 4.40 -6.69
C PHE A 68 15.68 3.23 -7.66
N LYS A 69 16.47 3.42 -8.73
CA LYS A 69 16.78 2.36 -9.71
C LYS A 69 17.56 1.20 -9.10
N GLU A 70 18.42 1.47 -8.12
CA GLU A 70 19.23 0.44 -7.48
C GLU A 70 18.38 -0.45 -6.56
N HIS A 71 17.48 0.13 -5.78
CA HIS A 71 16.60 -0.61 -4.87
C HIS A 71 15.52 -1.41 -5.61
N GLN A 72 15.05 -0.93 -6.76
CA GLN A 72 14.12 -1.68 -7.60
C GLN A 72 14.68 -3.05 -8.04
N LYS A 73 16.00 -3.17 -8.25
CA LYS A 73 16.63 -4.44 -8.65
C LYS A 73 16.49 -5.55 -7.59
N ASN A 74 16.24 -5.17 -6.34
CA ASN A 74 16.10 -6.10 -5.22
C ASN A 74 14.65 -6.53 -4.98
N LEU A 75 13.67 -5.99 -5.72
CA LEU A 75 12.27 -6.40 -5.63
C LEU A 75 12.03 -7.66 -6.46
N HIS A 76 11.89 -8.80 -5.80
CA HIS A 76 11.53 -10.07 -6.42
C HIS A 76 10.00 -10.28 -6.38
N TYR A 77 9.37 -10.28 -7.56
CA TYR A 77 7.96 -10.63 -7.71
C TYR A 77 7.82 -12.05 -8.23
N ILE A 78 6.95 -12.85 -7.60
CA ILE A 78 6.56 -14.17 -8.11
C ILE A 78 5.17 -14.00 -8.71
N GLU A 79 5.06 -14.17 -10.02
CA GLU A 79 3.79 -14.13 -10.72
C GLU A 79 3.32 -15.56 -10.98
N ILE A 80 2.06 -15.82 -10.61
CA ILE A 80 1.41 -17.12 -10.80
C ILE A 80 0.29 -16.92 -11.80
N ASN A 81 0.33 -17.65 -12.92
CA ASN A 81 -0.75 -17.66 -13.89
C ASN A 81 -2.02 -18.24 -13.25
N SER A 82 -2.95 -17.34 -12.92
CA SER A 82 -4.22 -17.66 -12.27
C SER A 82 -5.37 -17.07 -13.09
N ARG A 83 -6.44 -17.85 -13.25
CA ARG A 83 -7.72 -17.34 -13.76
C ARG A 83 -8.54 -16.63 -12.67
N LEU A 84 -8.11 -16.73 -11.41
CA LEU A 84 -8.75 -16.07 -10.28
C LEU A 84 -8.15 -14.68 -10.08
N VAL A 85 -9.04 -13.68 -10.02
CA VAL A 85 -8.71 -12.31 -9.65
C VAL A 85 -9.08 -12.11 -8.17
N PRO A 86 -8.19 -11.53 -7.33
CA PRO A 86 -8.49 -11.26 -5.93
C PRO A 86 -9.79 -10.46 -5.75
N TYR A 87 -10.56 -10.79 -4.71
CA TYR A 87 -11.78 -10.07 -4.31
C TYR A 87 -12.91 -10.01 -5.35
N GLN A 88 -12.80 -10.81 -6.40
CA GLN A 88 -13.82 -10.92 -7.44
C GLN A 88 -15.09 -11.60 -6.93
N THR A 89 -16.25 -11.08 -7.33
CA THR A 89 -17.55 -11.72 -7.06
C THR A 89 -17.82 -12.89 -8.02
N PRO A 90 -18.66 -13.87 -7.65
CA PRO A 90 -19.03 -14.96 -8.55
C PRO A 90 -19.54 -14.47 -9.92
N GLU A 91 -20.36 -13.42 -9.94
CA GLU A 91 -20.95 -12.86 -11.15
C GLU A 91 -19.91 -12.25 -12.10
N GLU A 92 -18.85 -11.65 -11.55
CA GLU A 92 -17.73 -11.10 -12.31
C GLU A 92 -16.84 -12.20 -12.86
N TYR A 93 -16.60 -13.25 -12.07
CA TYR A 93 -15.85 -14.42 -12.51
C TYR A 93 -16.52 -15.09 -13.73
N PHE A 94 -17.84 -15.32 -13.67
CA PHE A 94 -18.59 -15.87 -14.80
C PHE A 94 -18.62 -14.92 -16.00
N ARG A 95 -18.62 -13.60 -15.80
CA ARG A 95 -18.48 -12.63 -16.91
C ARG A 95 -17.12 -12.77 -17.60
N LEU A 96 -16.02 -12.87 -16.84
CA LEU A 96 -14.68 -13.05 -17.41
C LEU A 96 -14.53 -14.38 -18.16
N LEU A 97 -15.15 -15.46 -17.68
CA LEU A 97 -15.16 -16.75 -18.39
C LEU A 97 -15.87 -16.66 -19.76
N ASN A 98 -16.84 -15.76 -19.89
CA ASN A 98 -17.64 -15.59 -21.11
C ASN A 98 -17.02 -14.60 -22.11
N ILE A 99 -16.10 -13.74 -21.66
CA ILE A 99 -15.36 -12.82 -22.53
C ILE A 99 -14.16 -13.59 -23.10
N LYS A 100 -14.35 -14.19 -24.28
CA LYS A 100 -13.26 -14.80 -25.05
C LYS A 100 -12.17 -13.76 -25.36
N GLU A 101 -10.93 -14.14 -25.03
CA GLU A 101 -9.66 -13.62 -25.53
C GLU A 101 -9.60 -12.11 -25.78
N ASN A 102 -9.04 -11.38 -24.80
CA ASN A 102 -8.10 -10.27 -25.00
C ASN A 102 -7.80 -9.65 -23.61
N PHE A 103 -7.14 -10.41 -22.73
CA PHE A 103 -6.48 -9.78 -21.58
C PHE A 103 -5.17 -9.20 -22.10
N VAL A 104 -5.23 -7.98 -22.61
CA VAL A 104 -4.03 -7.23 -22.96
C VAL A 104 -3.31 -6.93 -21.65
N GLU A 105 -2.14 -7.52 -21.46
CA GLU A 105 -1.17 -7.07 -20.47
C GLU A 105 -0.85 -5.59 -20.74
N ASN A 106 -1.52 -4.69 -20.02
CA ASN A 106 -1.03 -3.34 -19.81
C ASN A 106 -0.26 -3.29 -18.49
N ILE A 107 0.70 -4.20 -18.31
CA ILE A 107 1.74 -4.07 -17.29
C ILE A 107 2.88 -3.31 -17.97
N GLY A 108 2.74 -1.99 -18.14
CA GLY A 108 3.74 -1.28 -18.94
C GLY A 108 3.94 0.20 -18.71
N SER A 109 2.94 0.97 -18.28
CA SER A 109 3.06 2.43 -18.50
C SER A 109 2.63 3.35 -17.36
N SER A 110 2.01 2.86 -16.28
CA SER A 110 1.42 3.73 -15.25
C SER A 110 2.09 3.67 -13.87
N VAL A 111 3.19 2.91 -13.72
CA VAL A 111 3.89 2.83 -12.43
C VAL A 111 4.83 4.02 -12.21
N PHE A 112 4.98 4.95 -13.15
CA PHE A 112 5.88 6.09 -13.01
C PHE A 112 5.09 7.39 -12.88
N ALA A 113 4.66 7.69 -11.65
CA ALA A 113 4.06 8.97 -11.31
C ALA A 113 4.85 9.58 -10.15
N GLU A 114 5.09 10.89 -10.19
CA GLU A 114 5.70 11.62 -9.06
C GLU A 114 4.86 11.53 -7.78
N LYS A 115 3.55 11.24 -7.92
CA LYS A 115 2.59 11.05 -6.83
C LYS A 115 1.65 9.90 -7.19
N TYR A 116 1.44 8.97 -6.25
CA TYR A 116 0.44 7.92 -6.40
C TYR A 116 -0.78 8.24 -5.57
N GLU A 117 -1.96 8.15 -6.16
CA GLU A 117 -3.22 8.20 -5.42
C GLU A 117 -3.67 6.77 -5.12
N PHE A 118 -3.76 6.44 -3.84
CA PHE A 118 -4.23 5.13 -3.39
C PHE A 118 -5.74 5.19 -3.12
N SER A 119 -6.47 4.14 -3.49
CA SER A 119 -7.87 4.03 -3.13
C SER A 119 -8.06 3.82 -1.61
N GLY A 120 -7.09 3.12 -1.00
CA GLY A 120 -7.15 2.64 0.38
C GLY A 120 -8.08 1.45 0.58
N LYS A 121 -8.72 0.95 -0.48
CA LYS A 121 -9.70 -0.14 -0.43
C LYS A 121 -9.11 -1.44 -0.98
N TYR A 122 -9.74 -2.56 -0.64
CA TYR A 122 -9.43 -3.85 -1.25
C TYR A 122 -10.23 -4.02 -2.54
N GLY A 123 -9.70 -3.52 -3.66
CA GLY A 123 -10.31 -3.62 -4.98
C GLY A 123 -9.50 -4.48 -5.96
N ASP A 124 -9.95 -4.52 -7.22
CA ASP A 124 -9.32 -5.32 -8.29
C ASP A 124 -7.86 -4.92 -8.58
N ASN A 125 -7.48 -3.68 -8.22
CA ASN A 125 -6.14 -3.13 -8.41
C ASN A 125 -5.23 -3.29 -7.18
N ILE A 126 -5.62 -4.08 -6.17
CA ILE A 126 -4.88 -4.20 -4.89
C ILE A 126 -3.41 -4.58 -5.07
N LEU A 127 -3.09 -5.48 -6.03
CA LEU A 127 -1.70 -5.88 -6.29
C LEU A 127 -0.87 -4.71 -6.85
N GLU A 128 -1.48 -3.87 -7.67
CA GLU A 128 -0.83 -2.66 -8.18
C GLU A 128 -0.62 -1.64 -7.05
N GLU A 129 -1.62 -1.45 -6.19
CA GLU A 129 -1.48 -0.58 -5.02
C GLU A 129 -0.41 -1.09 -4.06
N VAL A 130 -0.32 -2.39 -3.80
CA VAL A 130 0.76 -2.98 -2.98
C VAL A 130 2.14 -2.75 -3.62
N LYS A 131 2.27 -2.90 -4.95
CA LYS A 131 3.51 -2.60 -5.68
C LYS A 131 3.91 -1.13 -5.48
N ARG A 132 2.97 -0.18 -5.68
CA ARG A 132 3.20 1.26 -5.47
C ARG A 132 3.54 1.59 -4.01
N TYR A 133 2.89 0.92 -3.06
CA TYR A 133 3.13 1.12 -1.64
C TYR A 133 4.55 0.71 -1.22
N ALA A 134 5.08 -0.39 -1.79
CA ALA A 134 6.46 -0.80 -1.59
C ALA A 134 7.48 0.23 -2.14
N LEU A 135 7.16 0.88 -3.26
CA LEU A 135 8.00 1.98 -3.79
C LEU A 135 8.01 3.18 -2.84
N ILE A 136 6.86 3.56 -2.29
CA ILE A 136 6.75 4.64 -1.30
C ILE A 136 7.53 4.31 -0.03
N ALA A 137 7.48 3.05 0.43
CA ALA A 137 8.27 2.61 1.58
C ALA A 137 9.79 2.81 1.37
N THR A 138 10.27 2.57 0.15
CA THR A 138 11.68 2.79 -0.23
C THR A 138 12.05 4.28 -0.15
N GLU A 139 11.18 5.15 -0.64
CA GLU A 139 11.37 6.61 -0.57
C GLU A 139 11.36 7.13 0.88
N ILE A 140 10.47 6.60 1.73
CA ILE A 140 10.40 6.99 3.15
C ILE A 140 11.69 6.57 3.89
N ASP A 141 12.22 5.35 3.66
CA ASP A 141 13.50 4.92 4.25
C ASP A 141 14.66 5.85 3.84
N HIS A 142 14.63 6.37 2.61
CA HIS A 142 15.67 7.28 2.14
C HIS A 142 15.64 8.64 2.85
N ARG A 143 14.45 9.19 3.12
CA ARG A 143 14.28 10.52 3.74
C ARG A 143 14.59 10.56 5.23
N ASP A 144 14.44 9.44 5.93
CA ASP A 144 14.59 9.36 7.39
C ASP A 144 16.02 8.94 7.85
N LYS A 145 16.98 8.81 6.93
CA LYS A 145 18.42 8.65 7.23
C LYS A 145 19.12 9.99 7.45
#